data_AF-A0A9E2G761-F1
#
_entry.id   AF-A0A9E2G761-F1
#
_cell.length_a   1.000
_cell.length_b   1.000
_cell.length_c   1.000
_cell.angle_alpha   90.00
_cell.angle_beta   90.00
_cell.angle_gamma   90.00
#
_symmetry.space_group_name_H-M   'P 1'
#
loop_
_entity.id
_entity.type
_entity.pdbx_description
1 polymer ?
#
loop_
_entity_poly.entity_id
_entity_poly.type
_entity_poly.pdbx_seq_one_letter_code
_entity_poly.pdbx_strand_id
1 'polypeptide(L)'
;MRKYYASVGEWYEATKAAGFSVPVQMCHGLSRTMTVLNLSFPHVWDILERRKVFCLVDKTFFFDMAWLNLSAEEIIKLTNQRRKYES
;
A
#
# COMPACT_ATOMS: atom_id res chain seq x y z
N MET A 1 -13.97 4.08 12.09
CA MET A 1 -13.30 2.75 12.19
C MET A 1 -12.51 2.52 10.92
N ARG A 2 -11.19 2.30 11.02
CA ARG A 2 -10.39 1.81 9.89
C ARG A 2 -10.84 0.38 9.61
N LYS A 3 -11.43 0.12 8.45
CA LYS A 3 -11.79 -1.24 8.05
C LYS A 3 -10.56 -1.86 7.39
N TYR A 4 -9.94 -2.82 8.07
CA TYR A 4 -8.83 -3.58 7.51
C TYR A 4 -9.42 -4.76 6.72
N TYR A 5 -9.18 -4.77 5.41
CA TYR A 5 -9.57 -5.87 4.53
C TYR A 5 -8.60 -7.04 4.68
N ALA A 6 -9.02 -8.27 4.41
CA ALA A 6 -8.16 -9.45 4.54
C ALA A 6 -7.21 -9.61 3.33
N SER A 7 -7.59 -9.08 2.16
CA SER A 7 -6.82 -9.21 0.91
C SER A 7 -6.92 -7.97 0.02
N VAL A 8 -5.99 -7.86 -0.94
CA VAL A 8 -6.03 -6.82 -1.99
C VAL A 8 -7.32 -6.90 -2.80
N GLY A 9 -7.79 -8.11 -3.12
CA GLY A 9 -9.03 -8.31 -3.89
C GLY A 9 -10.26 -7.81 -3.14
N GLU A 10 -10.38 -8.15 -1.86
CA GLU A 10 -11.49 -7.68 -1.02
C GLU A 10 -11.49 -6.15 -0.89
N TRP A 11 -10.32 -5.55 -0.66
CA TRP A 11 -10.17 -4.09 -0.62
C TRP A 11 -10.56 -3.45 -1.96
N TYR A 12 -10.07 -3.99 -3.07
CA TYR A 12 -10.33 -3.45 -4.41
C TYR A 12 -11.82 -3.46 -4.75
N GLU A 13 -12.51 -4.58 -4.55
CA GLU A 13 -13.94 -4.71 -4.83
C GLU A 13 -14.77 -3.77 -3.93
N ALA A 14 -14.49 -3.73 -2.63
CA ALA A 14 -15.18 -2.83 -1.71
C ALA A 14 -14.94 -1.35 -2.06
N THR A 15 -13.72 -1.00 -2.46
CA THR A 15 -13.34 0.37 -2.82
C THR A 15 -14.01 0.80 -4.11
N LYS A 16 -14.05 -0.08 -5.13
CA LYS A 16 -14.81 0.16 -6.35
C LYS A 16 -16.31 0.27 -6.11
N ALA A 17 -16.88 -0.59 -5.27
CA ALA A 17 -18.31 -0.54 -4.91
C ALA A 17 -18.68 0.78 -4.22
N ALA A 18 -17.76 1.38 -3.48
CA ALA A 18 -17.92 2.71 -2.88
C ALA A 18 -17.73 3.88 -3.88
N GLY A 19 -17.51 3.58 -5.16
CA GLY A 19 -17.40 4.57 -6.24
C GLY A 19 -16.01 5.21 -6.38
N PHE A 20 -14.98 4.55 -5.85
CA PHE A 20 -13.60 5.02 -6.02
C PHE A 20 -12.96 4.46 -7.30
N SER A 21 -12.11 5.28 -7.91
CA SER A 21 -11.20 4.87 -8.98
C SER A 21 -9.89 4.38 -8.37
N VAL A 22 -9.59 3.10 -8.59
CA VAL A 22 -8.37 2.44 -8.10
C VAL A 22 -7.53 1.99 -9.29
N PRO A 23 -6.30 2.49 -9.46
CA PRO A 23 -5.40 2.00 -10.49
C PRO A 23 -5.04 0.53 -10.24
N VAL A 24 -5.14 -0.31 -11.28
CA VAL A 24 -4.78 -1.74 -11.20
C VAL A 24 -3.33 -1.94 -10.77
N GLN A 25 -2.45 -1.03 -11.21
CA GLN A 25 -1.04 -1.01 -10.84
C GLN A 25 -0.84 -0.85 -9.32
N MET A 26 -1.73 -0.14 -8.61
CA MET A 26 -1.70 -0.06 -7.15
C MET A 26 -1.95 -1.44 -6.52
N CYS A 27 -2.90 -2.21 -7.06
CA CYS A 27 -3.16 -3.59 -6.62
C CYS A 27 -1.94 -4.48 -6.86
N HIS A 28 -1.26 -4.35 -7.99
CA HIS A 28 0.00 -5.07 -8.25
C HIS A 28 1.10 -4.69 -7.25
N GLY A 29 1.24 -3.40 -6.93
CA GLY A 29 2.19 -2.93 -5.93
C GLY A 29 1.93 -3.54 -4.55
N LEU A 30 0.68 -3.51 -4.10
CA LEU A 30 0.26 -4.13 -2.84
C LEU A 30 0.59 -5.64 -2.82
N SER A 31 0.18 -6.39 -3.85
CA SER A 31 0.42 -7.83 -3.94
C SER A 31 1.91 -8.18 -3.98
N ARG A 32 2.71 -7.45 -4.79
CA ARG A 32 4.17 -7.65 -4.84
C ARG A 32 4.80 -7.44 -3.48
N THR A 33 4.38 -6.41 -2.76
CA THR A 33 4.93 -6.07 -1.44
C THR A 33 4.58 -7.10 -0.39
N MET A 34 3.35 -7.63 -0.43
CA MET A 34 2.94 -8.75 0.42
C MET A 34 3.85 -9.96 0.21
N THR A 35 4.13 -10.32 -1.05
CA THR A 35 5.02 -11.42 -1.39
C THR A 35 6.47 -11.15 -0.96
N VAL A 36 7.00 -9.98 -1.30
CA VAL A 36 8.40 -9.62 -1.07
C VAL A 36 8.74 -9.52 0.42
N LEU A 37 7.83 -8.96 1.21
CA LEU A 37 8.03 -8.82 2.66
C LEU A 37 7.49 -10.01 3.46
N ASN A 38 6.80 -10.95 2.81
CA ASN A 38 6.04 -12.02 3.45
C ASN A 38 5.09 -11.50 4.54
N LEU A 39 4.30 -10.47 4.20
CA LEU A 39 3.36 -9.79 5.09
C LEU A 39 1.92 -9.89 4.58
N SER A 40 0.97 -9.90 5.51
CA SER A 40 -0.46 -9.81 5.18
C SER A 40 -0.84 -8.42 4.65
N PHE A 41 -1.94 -8.32 3.92
CA PHE A 41 -2.44 -7.05 3.37
C PHE A 41 -2.56 -5.92 4.40
N PRO A 42 -3.14 -6.09 5.61
CA PRO A 42 -3.23 -5.01 6.59
C PRO A 42 -1.88 -4.40 6.98
N HIS A 43 -0.86 -5.23 7.16
CA HIS A 43 0.49 -4.78 7.49
C HIS A 43 1.13 -4.02 6.33
N VAL A 44 0.96 -4.50 5.10
CA VAL A 44 1.45 -3.80 3.91
C VAL A 44 0.73 -2.47 3.72
N TRP A 45 -0.59 -2.45 3.88
CA TRP A 45 -1.39 -1.23 3.79
C TRP A 45 -0.91 -0.17 4.77
N ASP A 46 -0.73 -0.54 6.04
CA ASP A 46 -0.21 0.34 7.08
C ASP A 46 1.18 0.89 6.71
N ILE A 47 2.07 0.08 6.13
CA ILE A 47 3.38 0.53 5.64
C ILE A 47 3.19 1.58 4.54
N LEU A 48 2.41 1.28 3.50
CA LEU A 48 2.22 2.20 2.36
C LEU A 48 1.57 3.52 2.77
N GLU A 49 0.57 3.46 3.64
CA GLU A 49 -0.14 4.63 4.16
C GLU A 49 0.78 5.51 5.01
N ARG A 50 1.52 4.93 5.96
CA ARG A 50 2.53 5.67 6.77
C ARG A 50 3.57 6.31 5.87
N ARG A 51 3.97 5.63 4.80
CA ARG A 51 4.97 6.09 3.83
C ARG A 51 4.41 7.09 2.81
N LYS A 52 3.10 7.38 2.81
CA LYS A 52 2.43 8.24 1.84
C LYS A 52 2.72 7.82 0.39
N VAL A 53 2.81 6.52 0.15
CA VAL A 53 3.09 5.95 -1.19
C VAL A 53 1.92 6.18 -2.13
N PHE A 54 0.73 6.33 -1.58
CA PHE A 54 -0.46 6.74 -2.30
C PHE A 54 -1.11 7.91 -1.60
N CYS A 55 -1.90 8.66 -2.36
CA CYS A 55 -2.83 9.65 -1.85
C CYS A 55 -4.19 9.46 -2.49
N LEU A 56 -5.21 9.98 -1.81
CA LEU A 56 -6.57 10.00 -2.29
C LEU A 56 -6.95 11.45 -2.58
N VAL A 57 -7.35 11.73 -3.82
CA VAL A 57 -7.90 13.03 -4.23
C VAL A 57 -9.31 12.78 -4.74
N ASP A 58 -10.29 13.42 -4.10
CA ASP A 58 -11.72 13.13 -4.24
C ASP A 58 -12.03 11.63 -4.06
N LYS A 59 -12.26 10.93 -5.17
CA LYS A 59 -12.55 9.50 -5.22
C LYS A 59 -11.52 8.72 -6.03
N THR A 60 -10.34 9.30 -6.28
CA THR A 60 -9.31 8.68 -7.11
C THR A 60 -8.05 8.43 -6.30
N PHE A 61 -7.60 7.18 -6.30
CA PHE A 61 -6.31 6.83 -5.75
C PHE A 61 -5.20 7.19 -6.75
N PHE A 62 -4.24 7.96 -6.28
CA PHE A 62 -2.96 8.20 -6.95
C PHE A 62 -1.88 7.48 -6.16
N PHE A 63 -0.96 6.83 -6.85
CA PHE A 63 0.11 6.08 -6.19
C PHE A 63 1.43 6.30 -6.91
N ASP A 64 2.51 6.28 -6.13
CA ASP A 64 3.86 6.42 -6.62
C ASP A 64 4.30 5.15 -7.35
N MET A 65 4.44 5.25 -8.67
CA MET A 65 4.90 4.16 -9.53
C MET A 65 6.34 3.73 -9.24
N ALA A 66 7.19 4.62 -8.71
CA ALA A 66 8.58 4.27 -8.37
C ALA A 66 8.63 3.14 -7.33
N TRP A 67 7.59 3.03 -6.51
CA TRP A 67 7.46 2.00 -5.49
C TRP A 67 7.29 0.58 -6.06
N LEU A 68 6.76 0.45 -7.28
CA LEU A 68 6.54 -0.86 -7.91
C LEU A 68 7.83 -1.61 -8.19
N ASN A 69 8.96 -0.91 -8.31
CA ASN A 69 10.23 -1.49 -8.73
C ASN A 69 11.21 -1.74 -7.59
N LEU A 70 10.87 -1.34 -6.36
CA LEU A 70 11.77 -1.48 -5.21
C LEU A 70 12.01 -2.96 -4.87
N SER A 71 13.23 -3.26 -4.45
CA SER A 71 13.64 -4.53 -3.86
C SER A 71 13.15 -4.66 -2.40
N ALA A 72 13.19 -5.88 -1.87
CA ALA A 72 12.88 -6.13 -0.45
C ALA A 72 13.75 -5.27 0.48
N GLU A 73 15.05 -5.21 0.18
CA GLU A 73 16.03 -4.46 0.97
C GLU A 73 15.74 -2.96 0.97
N GLU A 74 15.34 -2.39 -0.18
CA GLU A 74 14.96 -0.98 -0.26
C GLU A 74 13.70 -0.69 0.55
N ILE A 75 12.68 -1.55 0.44
CA ILE A 75 11.44 -1.41 1.21
C ILE A 75 11.73 -1.53 2.72
N ILE A 76 12.55 -2.50 3.13
CA ILE A 76 12.96 -2.69 4.53
C ILE A 76 13.81 -1.53 5.04
N LYS A 77 14.80 -1.08 4.26
CA LYS A 77 15.68 0.05 4.61
C LYS A 77 14.86 1.32 4.81
N LEU A 78 13.92 1.61 3.91
CA LEU A 78 13.01 2.75 4.04
C LEU A 78 12.10 2.59 5.26
N THR A 79 11.63 1.39 5.56
CA THR A 79 10.81 1.09 6.75
C THR A 79 11.59 1.35 8.05
N ASN A 80 12.84 0.92 8.11
CA ASN A 80 13.69 1.03 9.31
C ASN A 80 14.28 2.44 9.52
N GLN A 81 14.64 3.15 8.45
CA GLN A 81 15.23 4.49 8.54
C GLN A 81 14.29 5.50 9.21
N ARG A 82 12.98 5.36 9.05
CA ARG A 82 12.01 6.33 9.60
C ARG A 82 11.74 6.17 11.10
N ARG A 83 11.88 4.96 11.65
CA ARG A 83 11.81 4.72 13.11
C ARG A 83 12.85 5.54 13.89
N LYS A 84 13.99 5.85 13.25
CA LYS A 84 15.09 6.62 13.86
C LYS A 84 14.82 8.13 13.93
N TYR A 85 13.79 8.63 13.23
CA TYR A 85 13.40 10.04 13.23
C TYR A 85 12.05 10.31 13.94
N GLU A 86 11.36 9.24 14.36
CA GLU A 86 10.10 9.30 15.12
C GLU A 86 10.30 8.95 16.61
N SER A 87 11.57 8.75 17.03
CA SER A 87 12.04 8.54 18.41
C SER A 87 12.91 9.70 18.86
#